data_AF-A0A2S6IBZ4-F1
#
_entry.id   AF-A0A2S6IBZ4-F1
#
_cell.length_a   1.000
_cell.length_b   1.000
_cell.length_c   1.000
_cell.angle_alpha   90.00
_cell.angle_beta   90.00
_cell.angle_gamma   90.00
#
_symmetry.space_group_name_H-M   'P 1'
#
loop_
_entity.id
_entity.type
_entity.pdbx_description
1 polymer ?
#
loop_
_entity_poly.entity_id
_entity_poly.type
_entity_poly.pdbx_seq_one_letter_code
_entity_poly.pdbx_strand_id
1 'polypeptide(L)'
;MTSMTALIVEVTGGEVIGGVDTHARTHHAAALDGVGRLLGSAEFPADAAGYQQLLAWLRGFGTVRQVGIEGTSSYGAGLTRYLRQEDVAVLEVNRPDRRLRALRGKSDPLDAENAARRALASTPEAQTARPRRLHSQRIRPGEAVATPKDTTTVVESVRVLRIARHGAVKARVAALNQLKDLITTAPDDLRTTLRNRPLTTVAQEVARYRRDPARLAEPMQATKWALRSIGQRVAALTEEIDVLSAALTRLMRTAAPATMALLGVSTEHAGQLLVTAGGNPQRLGSEAAFAALCGACPIPASSGMTSRHRLHPGGDRDANSSLHMIALVRMRWCPDTRAYVERRTKEGLSKREIIRCLKRYIARQTYHAIMQDLGHLNAPPPSRSTPLRP
;
A
#
# COMPACT_ATOMS: atom_id res chain seq x y z
N MET A 1 -20.66 -13.04 -27.49
CA MET A 1 -20.11 -12.82 -28.85
C MET A 1 -19.83 -11.34 -28.97
N THR A 2 -18.61 -10.92 -28.62
CA THR A 2 -18.19 -9.52 -28.62
C THR A 2 -17.03 -9.42 -29.60
N SER A 3 -17.15 -8.49 -30.54
CA SER A 3 -16.40 -8.36 -31.79
C SER A 3 -14.88 -8.39 -31.59
N MET A 4 -14.21 -9.41 -32.15
CA MET A 4 -12.77 -9.39 -32.45
C MET A 4 -12.55 -8.51 -33.69
N THR A 5 -12.07 -7.29 -33.51
CA THR A 5 -11.59 -6.48 -34.64
C THR A 5 -10.10 -6.76 -34.83
N ALA A 6 -9.78 -7.86 -35.49
CA ALA A 6 -8.40 -8.22 -35.82
C ALA A 6 -7.99 -7.55 -37.14
N LEU A 7 -7.27 -6.42 -37.05
CA LEU A 7 -6.41 -5.97 -38.14
C LEU A 7 -5.10 -6.77 -38.03
N ILE A 8 -5.07 -7.93 -38.68
CA ILE A 8 -3.86 -8.75 -38.77
C ILE A 8 -2.91 -8.06 -39.76
N VAL A 9 -1.98 -7.25 -39.25
CA VAL A 9 -0.78 -6.88 -39.99
C VAL A 9 0.25 -7.97 -39.69
N GLU A 10 0.59 -8.79 -40.68
CA GLU A 10 1.72 -9.74 -40.58
C GLU A 10 3.01 -8.96 -40.33
N VAL A 11 3.43 -8.89 -39.06
CA VAL A 11 4.79 -8.50 -38.67
C VAL A 11 5.39 -9.68 -37.93
N THR A 12 5.82 -10.71 -38.66
CA THR A 12 6.57 -11.82 -38.08
C THR A 12 8.01 -11.39 -37.81
N GLY A 13 8.37 -11.24 -36.53
CA GLY A 13 9.77 -11.15 -36.06
C GLY A 13 10.17 -9.91 -35.24
N GLY A 14 9.24 -9.03 -34.88
CA GLY A 14 9.53 -7.79 -34.14
C GLY A 14 9.47 -7.92 -32.61
N GLU A 15 10.11 -6.97 -31.90
CA GLU A 15 9.86 -6.76 -30.48
C GLU A 15 8.45 -6.22 -30.25
N VAL A 16 7.77 -6.73 -29.21
CA VAL A 16 6.44 -6.31 -28.79
C VAL A 16 6.49 -5.62 -27.44
N ILE A 17 5.82 -4.48 -27.34
CA ILE A 17 5.57 -3.77 -26.08
C ILE A 17 4.09 -3.88 -25.72
N GLY A 18 3.81 -4.43 -24.54
CA GLY A 18 2.45 -4.55 -24.03
C GLY A 18 2.04 -3.38 -23.14
N GLY A 19 0.75 -3.10 -23.09
CA GLY A 19 0.13 -2.19 -22.13
C GLY A 19 -1.18 -2.76 -21.62
N VAL A 20 -1.47 -2.61 -20.33
CA VAL A 20 -2.65 -3.20 -19.70
C VAL A 20 -3.33 -2.22 -18.75
N ASP A 21 -4.60 -1.93 -19.01
CA ASP A 21 -5.51 -1.34 -18.02
C ASP A 21 -6.24 -2.45 -17.26
N THR A 22 -6.28 -2.32 -15.93
CA THR A 22 -6.72 -3.38 -15.03
C THR A 22 -8.00 -3.01 -14.30
N HIS A 23 -9.00 -3.90 -14.40
CA HIS A 23 -10.26 -3.86 -13.66
C HIS A 23 -10.49 -5.17 -12.89
N ALA A 24 -11.53 -5.19 -12.06
CA ALA A 24 -11.81 -6.29 -11.14
C ALA A 24 -12.19 -7.62 -11.82
N ARG A 25 -12.73 -7.58 -13.05
CA ARG A 25 -13.22 -8.77 -13.76
C ARG A 25 -12.49 -9.03 -15.07
N THR A 26 -11.99 -7.98 -15.71
CA THR A 26 -11.31 -8.05 -17.00
C THR A 26 -10.09 -7.14 -17.01
N HIS A 27 -9.15 -7.46 -17.90
CA HIS A 27 -7.99 -6.66 -18.21
C HIS A 27 -8.03 -6.35 -19.70
N HIS A 28 -7.86 -5.07 -20.05
CA HIS A 28 -7.75 -4.68 -21.44
C HIS A 28 -6.28 -4.51 -21.78
N ALA A 29 -5.83 -5.20 -22.83
CA ALA A 29 -4.44 -5.17 -23.27
C ALA A 29 -4.31 -4.53 -24.65
N ALA A 30 -3.18 -3.86 -24.88
CA ALA A 30 -2.76 -3.34 -26.18
C ALA A 30 -1.34 -3.81 -26.49
N ALA A 31 -1.07 -4.15 -27.75
CA ALA A 31 0.23 -4.56 -28.25
C ALA A 31 0.77 -3.52 -29.23
N LEU A 32 1.99 -3.06 -29.02
CA LEU A 32 2.72 -2.17 -29.93
C LEU A 32 3.96 -2.86 -30.49
N ASP A 33 4.36 -2.49 -31.71
CA ASP A 33 5.70 -2.81 -32.22
C ASP A 33 6.79 -1.92 -31.59
N GLY A 34 8.05 -2.22 -31.86
CA GLY A 34 9.21 -1.44 -31.38
C GLY A 34 9.27 0.02 -31.85
N VAL A 35 8.42 0.43 -32.79
CA VAL A 35 8.32 1.82 -33.29
C VAL A 35 7.06 2.52 -32.75
N GLY A 36 6.20 1.81 -32.03
CA GLY A 36 4.99 2.33 -31.40
C GLY A 36 3.72 2.29 -32.27
N ARG A 37 3.70 1.49 -33.34
CA ARG A 37 2.48 1.19 -34.10
C ARG A 37 1.64 0.18 -33.34
N LEU A 38 0.32 0.37 -33.34
CA LEU A 38 -0.63 -0.55 -32.69
C LEU A 38 -0.78 -1.81 -33.54
N LEU A 39 -0.47 -2.96 -32.94
CA LEU A 39 -0.63 -4.29 -33.55
C LEU A 39 -2.01 -4.90 -33.23
N GLY A 40 -2.57 -4.55 -32.07
CA GLY A 40 -3.92 -4.96 -31.68
C GLY A 40 -4.27 -4.56 -30.26
N SER A 41 -5.55 -4.69 -29.92
CA SER A 41 -6.05 -4.62 -28.54
C SER A 41 -7.12 -5.68 -28.30
N ALA A 42 -7.19 -6.18 -27.07
CA ALA A 42 -8.10 -7.25 -26.68
C ALA A 42 -8.42 -7.21 -25.18
N GLU A 43 -9.59 -7.75 -24.83
CA GLU A 43 -10.01 -7.92 -23.43
C GLU A 43 -9.82 -9.38 -22.99
N PHE A 44 -9.33 -9.57 -21.77
CA PHE A 44 -9.09 -10.86 -21.15
C PHE A 44 -9.75 -10.94 -19.76
N PRO A 45 -10.20 -12.12 -19.31
CA PRO A 45 -10.62 -12.34 -17.93
C PRO A 45 -9.51 -12.01 -16.92
N ALA A 46 -9.87 -11.47 -15.76
CA ALA A 46 -8.94 -11.16 -14.68
C ALA A 46 -8.67 -12.39 -13.78
N ASP A 47 -8.32 -13.52 -14.37
CA ASP A 47 -8.02 -14.79 -13.69
C ASP A 47 -6.80 -15.50 -14.30
N ALA A 48 -6.40 -16.65 -13.75
CA ALA A 48 -5.21 -17.37 -14.18
C ALA A 48 -5.24 -17.77 -15.67
N ALA A 49 -6.41 -18.20 -16.18
CA ALA A 49 -6.56 -18.57 -17.58
C ALA A 49 -6.50 -17.33 -18.48
N GLY A 50 -7.11 -16.23 -18.07
CA GLY A 50 -7.05 -14.95 -18.76
C GLY A 50 -5.63 -14.37 -18.81
N TYR A 51 -4.81 -14.56 -17.76
CA TYR A 51 -3.41 -14.12 -17.78
C TYR A 51 -2.57 -14.91 -18.79
N GLN A 52 -2.77 -16.23 -18.87
CA GLN A 52 -2.13 -17.09 -19.86
C GLN A 52 -2.55 -16.70 -21.29
N GLN A 53 -3.85 -16.48 -21.51
CA GLN A 53 -4.39 -16.05 -22.80
C GLN A 53 -3.82 -14.69 -23.23
N LEU A 54 -3.74 -13.72 -22.30
CA LEU A 54 -3.18 -12.40 -22.56
C LEU A 54 -1.71 -12.49 -22.99
N LEU A 55 -0.89 -13.27 -22.28
CA LEU A 55 0.52 -13.44 -22.63
C LEU A 55 0.70 -14.19 -23.96
N ALA A 56 -0.07 -15.25 -24.20
CA ALA A 56 -0.06 -15.97 -25.46
C ALA A 56 -0.46 -15.05 -26.64
N TRP A 57 -1.48 -14.21 -26.45
CA TRP A 57 -1.90 -13.22 -27.43
C TRP A 57 -0.79 -12.19 -27.73
N LEU A 58 -0.12 -11.66 -26.70
CA LEU A 58 1.03 -10.76 -26.89
C LEU A 58 2.18 -11.47 -27.65
N ARG A 59 2.51 -12.71 -27.27
CA ARG A 59 3.54 -13.53 -27.92
C ARG A 59 3.17 -13.89 -29.37
N GLY A 60 1.88 -13.90 -29.71
CA GLY A 60 1.40 -14.09 -31.08
C GLY A 60 1.83 -13.00 -32.06
N PHE A 61 2.17 -11.79 -31.56
CA PHE A 61 2.69 -10.70 -32.38
C PHE A 61 4.22 -10.65 -32.48
N GLY A 62 4.94 -11.42 -31.64
CA GLY A 62 6.41 -11.39 -31.58
C GLY A 62 6.97 -11.55 -30.17
N THR A 63 8.25 -11.19 -29.99
CA THR A 63 8.94 -11.33 -28.71
C THR A 63 8.55 -10.21 -27.76
N VAL A 64 7.86 -10.53 -26.67
CA VAL A 64 7.43 -9.56 -25.66
C VAL A 64 8.63 -9.04 -24.87
N ARG A 65 9.02 -7.79 -25.11
CA ARG A 65 10.14 -7.15 -24.42
C ARG A 65 9.76 -6.71 -23.01
N GLN A 66 8.62 -6.01 -22.88
CA GLN A 66 8.12 -5.52 -21.59
C GLN A 66 6.64 -5.14 -21.66
N VAL A 67 5.98 -5.10 -20.51
CA VAL A 67 4.55 -4.77 -20.37
C VAL A 67 4.35 -3.67 -19.33
N GLY A 68 3.71 -2.57 -19.73
CA GLY A 68 3.25 -1.52 -18.84
C GLY A 68 1.88 -1.86 -18.26
N ILE A 69 1.74 -1.88 -16.93
CA ILE A 69 0.49 -2.26 -16.26
C ILE A 69 0.07 -1.16 -15.31
N GLU A 70 -1.18 -0.73 -15.40
CA GLU A 70 -1.79 0.11 -14.37
C GLU A 70 -2.18 -0.72 -13.14
N GLY A 71 -1.88 -0.23 -11.93
CA GLY A 71 -2.37 -0.86 -10.71
C GLY A 71 -1.75 -2.23 -10.41
N THR A 72 -0.44 -2.36 -10.56
CA THR A 72 0.33 -3.61 -10.33
C THR A 72 0.24 -4.17 -8.91
N SER A 73 -0.17 -3.36 -7.94
CA SER A 73 -0.41 -3.77 -6.54
C SER A 73 -1.90 -3.82 -6.17
N SER A 74 -2.82 -3.70 -7.14
CA SER A 74 -4.27 -3.79 -6.95
C SER A 74 -4.90 -4.79 -7.92
N TYR A 75 -5.72 -4.35 -8.90
CA TYR A 75 -6.36 -5.24 -9.87
C TYR A 75 -5.33 -5.95 -10.76
N GLY A 76 -4.19 -5.33 -11.05
CA GLY A 76 -3.10 -5.93 -11.82
C GLY A 76 -2.16 -6.85 -11.03
N ALA A 77 -2.40 -7.10 -9.74
CA ALA A 77 -1.47 -7.86 -8.91
C ALA A 77 -1.32 -9.32 -9.35
N GLY A 78 -2.41 -9.97 -9.76
CA GLY A 78 -2.38 -11.33 -10.30
C GLY A 78 -1.55 -11.42 -11.57
N LEU A 79 -1.89 -10.58 -12.57
CA LEU A 79 -1.20 -10.51 -13.85
C LEU A 79 0.29 -10.18 -13.70
N THR A 80 0.63 -9.23 -12.81
CA THR A 80 2.03 -8.83 -12.57
C THR A 80 2.87 -10.00 -12.07
N ARG A 81 2.34 -10.83 -11.17
CA ARG A 81 3.05 -12.02 -10.68
C ARG A 81 3.20 -13.07 -11.77
N TYR A 82 2.13 -13.33 -12.54
CA TYR A 82 2.17 -14.28 -13.64
C TYR A 82 3.21 -13.89 -14.70
N LEU A 83 3.21 -12.64 -15.15
CA LEU A 83 4.17 -12.16 -16.14
C LEU A 83 5.62 -12.23 -15.65
N ARG A 84 5.87 -11.94 -14.36
CA ARG A 84 7.20 -12.10 -13.77
C ARG A 84 7.65 -13.55 -13.68
N GLN A 85 6.73 -14.49 -13.42
CA GLN A 85 7.03 -15.93 -13.43
C GLN A 85 7.40 -16.44 -14.82
N GLU A 86 6.90 -15.76 -15.86
CA GLU A 86 7.18 -16.03 -17.28
C GLU A 86 8.37 -15.19 -17.82
N ASP A 87 9.19 -14.65 -16.92
CA ASP A 87 10.37 -13.82 -17.22
C ASP A 87 10.08 -12.57 -18.08
N VAL A 88 8.84 -12.06 -18.04
CA VAL A 88 8.45 -10.84 -18.74
C VAL A 88 8.72 -9.61 -17.86
N ALA A 89 9.44 -8.62 -18.41
CA ALA A 89 9.67 -7.36 -17.73
C ALA A 89 8.35 -6.58 -17.56
N VAL A 90 8.02 -6.21 -16.32
CA VAL A 90 6.79 -5.46 -16.00
C VAL A 90 7.13 -4.08 -15.44
N LEU A 91 6.43 -3.07 -15.94
CA LEU A 91 6.51 -1.68 -15.49
C LEU A 91 5.17 -1.25 -14.89
N GLU A 92 5.21 -0.59 -13.73
CA GLU A 92 4.04 0.06 -13.16
C GLU A 92 3.82 1.39 -13.86
N VAL A 93 2.68 1.51 -14.54
CA VAL A 93 2.27 2.75 -15.20
C VAL A 93 1.42 3.55 -14.23
N ASN A 94 1.92 4.72 -13.84
CA ASN A 94 1.16 5.62 -12.97
C ASN A 94 -0.03 6.21 -13.71
N ARG A 95 -1.21 6.04 -13.12
CA ARG A 95 -2.45 6.64 -13.61
C ARG A 95 -2.31 8.17 -13.72
N PRO A 96 -2.62 8.79 -14.88
CA PRO A 96 -2.56 10.25 -15.03
C PRO A 96 -3.53 10.96 -14.09
N ASP A 97 -3.24 12.23 -13.77
CA ASP A 97 -4.04 13.06 -12.88
C ASP A 97 -5.54 13.03 -13.28
N ARG A 98 -6.41 12.90 -12.28
CA ARG A 98 -7.87 12.73 -12.45
C ARG A 98 -8.48 13.88 -13.26
N ARG A 99 -7.91 15.09 -13.14
CA ARG A 99 -8.32 16.29 -13.89
C ARG A 99 -8.04 16.20 -15.40
N LEU A 100 -6.94 15.54 -15.79
CA LEU A 100 -6.60 15.34 -17.21
C LEU A 100 -7.49 14.25 -17.84
N ARG A 101 -7.90 13.24 -17.06
CA ARG A 101 -8.82 12.18 -17.49
C ARG A 101 -10.24 12.69 -17.74
N ALA A 102 -10.73 13.63 -16.94
CA ALA A 102 -12.06 14.21 -17.12
C ALA A 102 -12.23 14.94 -18.47
N LEU A 103 -11.14 15.42 -19.08
CA LEU A 103 -11.15 16.14 -20.35
C LEU A 103 -11.11 15.24 -21.59
N ARG A 104 -10.72 13.97 -21.46
CA ARG A 104 -10.41 13.08 -22.60
C ARG A 104 -11.41 11.96 -22.85
N GLY A 105 -12.38 11.77 -21.95
CA GLY A 105 -13.26 10.60 -21.97
C GLY A 105 -12.56 9.34 -21.48
N LYS A 106 -13.32 8.36 -20.98
CA LYS A 106 -12.79 7.08 -20.46
C LYS A 106 -12.97 6.00 -21.53
N SER A 107 -11.88 5.36 -21.94
CA SER A 107 -11.90 4.21 -22.84
C SER A 107 -10.80 3.24 -22.43
N ASP A 108 -11.17 2.05 -21.98
CA ASP A 108 -10.23 1.03 -21.51
C ASP A 108 -9.19 0.63 -22.60
N PRO A 109 -9.54 0.54 -23.91
CA PRO A 109 -8.56 0.41 -25.00
C PRO A 109 -7.52 1.53 -25.08
N LEU A 110 -7.94 2.78 -24.91
CA LEU A 110 -7.02 3.92 -24.97
C LEU A 110 -6.10 3.93 -23.75
N ASP A 111 -6.61 3.56 -22.58
CA ASP A 111 -5.80 3.48 -21.35
C ASP A 111 -4.75 2.35 -21.46
N ALA A 112 -5.12 1.19 -22.01
CA ALA A 112 -4.17 0.11 -22.30
C ALA A 112 -3.11 0.52 -23.33
N GLU A 113 -3.49 1.18 -24.42
CA GLU A 113 -2.55 1.69 -25.42
C GLU A 113 -1.62 2.76 -24.81
N ASN A 114 -2.14 3.68 -24.01
CA ASN A 114 -1.34 4.67 -23.30
C ASN A 114 -0.33 4.01 -22.35
N ALA A 115 -0.72 2.92 -21.68
CA ALA A 115 0.19 2.14 -20.85
C ALA A 115 1.31 1.51 -21.69
N ALA A 116 0.99 0.97 -22.87
CA ALA A 116 1.98 0.40 -23.79
C ALA A 116 2.94 1.47 -24.31
N ARG A 117 2.43 2.64 -24.68
CA ARG A 117 3.24 3.78 -25.16
C ARG A 117 4.20 4.28 -24.10
N ARG A 118 3.78 4.31 -22.83
CA ARG A 118 4.64 4.69 -21.70
C ARG A 118 5.71 3.66 -21.41
N ALA A 119 5.38 2.36 -21.51
CA ALA A 119 6.38 1.31 -21.46
C ALA A 119 7.40 1.49 -22.60
N LEU A 120 6.96 1.63 -23.85
CA LEU A 120 7.86 1.84 -24.99
C LEU A 120 8.77 3.05 -24.78
N ALA A 121 8.24 4.17 -24.32
CA ALA A 121 9.02 5.37 -24.08
C ALA A 121 10.04 5.25 -22.93
N SER A 122 9.94 4.21 -22.09
CA SER A 122 10.92 3.92 -21.06
C SER A 122 12.09 3.06 -21.54
N THR A 123 12.11 2.61 -22.80
CA THR A 123 13.25 1.86 -23.32
C THR A 123 14.49 2.77 -23.51
N PRO A 124 15.72 2.26 -23.38
CA PRO A 124 16.94 3.04 -23.60
C PRO A 124 16.99 3.72 -24.98
N GLU A 125 16.50 3.02 -26.01
CA GLU A 125 16.46 3.48 -27.39
C GLU A 125 15.50 4.69 -27.55
N ALA A 126 14.33 4.65 -26.89
CA ALA A 126 13.37 5.73 -26.90
C ALA A 126 13.85 6.96 -26.09
N GLN A 127 14.61 6.76 -25.01
CA GLN A 127 15.15 7.84 -24.18
C GLN A 127 16.30 8.61 -24.84
N THR A 128 17.08 7.94 -25.69
CA THR A 128 18.24 8.53 -26.40
C THR A 128 17.86 9.20 -27.73
N ALA A 129 16.70 8.87 -28.29
CA ALA A 129 16.18 9.53 -29.48
C ALA A 129 15.89 11.02 -29.22
N ARG A 130 16.61 11.93 -29.88
CA ARG A 130 16.31 13.38 -29.87
C ARG A 130 14.83 13.58 -30.23
N PRO A 131 14.07 14.44 -29.52
CA PRO A 131 12.66 14.65 -29.83
C PRO A 131 12.51 15.18 -31.25
N ARG A 132 12.17 14.30 -32.19
CA ARG A 132 11.70 14.70 -33.51
C ARG A 132 10.45 15.54 -33.27
N ARG A 133 10.37 16.69 -33.94
CA ARG A 133 9.28 17.67 -33.85
C ARG A 133 7.95 17.02 -34.24
N LEU A 134 7.35 16.27 -33.33
CA LEU A 134 5.97 15.82 -33.38
C LEU A 134 5.29 16.37 -32.14
N HIS A 135 4.16 17.03 -32.32
CA HIS A 135 3.33 17.62 -31.27
C HIS A 135 2.70 16.58 -30.30
N SER A 136 3.20 15.34 -30.26
CA SER A 136 2.65 14.26 -29.45
C SER A 136 3.43 14.08 -28.15
N GLN A 137 2.87 14.67 -27.09
CA GLN A 137 2.98 14.23 -25.70
C GLN A 137 4.40 13.98 -25.18
N ARG A 138 5.11 15.07 -24.88
CA ARG A 138 6.24 15.07 -23.95
C ARG A 138 5.77 14.47 -22.62
N ILE A 139 6.37 13.34 -22.19
CA ILE A 139 6.09 12.71 -20.89
C ILE A 139 6.18 13.77 -19.80
N ARG A 140 5.05 14.07 -19.15
CA ARG A 140 4.99 15.08 -18.10
C ARG A 140 5.53 14.51 -16.78
N PRO A 141 6.04 15.35 -15.88
CA PRO A 141 6.31 14.94 -14.50
C PRO A 141 5.03 14.32 -13.89
N GLY A 142 5.08 13.03 -13.53
CA GLY A 142 3.92 12.25 -13.07
C GLY A 142 3.40 11.18 -14.05
N GLU A 143 3.91 11.14 -15.28
CA GLU A 143 3.63 10.08 -16.27
C GLU A 143 4.76 9.02 -16.35
N ALA A 144 5.66 9.04 -15.36
CA ALA A 144 6.78 8.12 -15.26
C ALA A 144 6.32 6.68 -14.95
N VAL A 145 6.96 5.72 -15.59
CA VAL A 145 6.90 4.31 -15.20
C VAL A 145 7.74 4.08 -13.95
N ALA A 146 7.35 3.10 -13.15
CA ALA A 146 8.10 2.67 -11.96
C ALA A 146 8.29 1.15 -11.98
N THR A 147 9.31 0.65 -11.29
CA THR A 147 9.39 -0.79 -11.01
C THR A 147 8.25 -1.17 -10.06
N PRO A 148 7.41 -2.17 -10.39
CA PRO A 148 6.33 -2.59 -9.50
C PRO A 148 6.88 -3.11 -8.17
N LYS A 149 6.11 -2.91 -7.08
CA LYS A 149 6.40 -3.55 -5.80
C LYS A 149 6.50 -5.06 -5.97
N ASP A 150 7.48 -5.66 -5.29
CA ASP A 150 7.56 -7.10 -5.22
C ASP A 150 6.60 -7.67 -4.17
N THR A 151 5.57 -8.37 -4.68
CA THR A 151 4.48 -8.97 -3.90
C THR A 151 4.69 -10.47 -3.69
N THR A 152 5.88 -11.03 -3.96
CA THR A 152 6.22 -12.42 -3.63
C THR A 152 7.08 -12.55 -2.37
N THR A 153 7.43 -11.42 -1.74
CA THR A 153 8.29 -11.38 -0.55
C THR A 153 7.50 -11.45 0.76
N VAL A 154 8.24 -11.58 1.88
CA VAL A 154 7.67 -11.50 3.24
C VAL A 154 6.92 -10.19 3.50
N VAL A 155 7.25 -9.10 2.80
CA VAL A 155 6.53 -7.82 2.93
C VAL A 155 5.07 -7.95 2.50
N GLU A 156 4.77 -8.83 1.53
CA GLU A 156 3.39 -9.11 1.14
C GLU A 156 2.64 -9.88 2.24
N SER A 157 3.30 -10.85 2.87
CA SER A 157 2.75 -11.55 4.04
C SER A 157 2.45 -10.58 5.19
N VAL A 158 3.34 -9.62 5.45
CA VAL A 158 3.10 -8.53 6.40
C VAL A 158 1.88 -7.69 5.98
N ARG A 159 1.78 -7.32 4.69
CA ARG A 159 0.66 -6.51 4.16
C ARG A 159 -0.69 -7.19 4.41
N VAL A 160 -0.83 -8.46 4.03
CA VAL A 160 -2.11 -9.17 4.11
C VAL A 160 -2.56 -9.38 5.57
N LEU A 161 -1.63 -9.73 6.47
CA LEU A 161 -1.92 -9.85 7.90
C LEU A 161 -2.32 -8.51 8.52
N ARG A 162 -1.65 -7.42 8.13
CA ARG A 162 -2.01 -6.07 8.59
C ARG A 162 -3.39 -5.62 8.11
N ILE A 163 -3.78 -5.98 6.89
CA ILE A 163 -5.13 -5.68 6.37
C ILE A 163 -6.20 -6.34 7.22
N ALA A 164 -6.06 -7.65 7.48
CA ALA A 164 -6.99 -8.38 8.34
C ALA A 164 -7.06 -7.76 9.74
N ARG A 165 -5.90 -7.52 10.35
CA ARG A 165 -5.80 -6.94 11.70
C ARG A 165 -6.44 -5.55 11.78
N HIS A 166 -6.16 -4.68 10.81
CA HIS A 166 -6.74 -3.34 10.77
C HIS A 166 -8.27 -3.41 10.65
N GLY A 167 -8.78 -4.30 9.81
CA GLY A 167 -10.21 -4.58 9.69
C GLY A 167 -10.83 -4.97 11.03
N ALA A 168 -10.22 -5.92 11.74
CA ALA A 168 -10.68 -6.37 13.06
C ALA A 168 -10.64 -5.23 14.10
N VAL A 169 -9.58 -4.42 14.12
CA VAL A 169 -9.48 -3.24 15.01
C VAL A 169 -10.62 -2.27 14.74
N LYS A 170 -10.88 -1.94 13.47
CA LYS A 170 -11.95 -1.02 13.08
C LYS A 170 -13.33 -1.57 13.49
N ALA A 171 -13.58 -2.85 13.25
CA ALA A 171 -14.81 -3.52 13.64
C ALA A 171 -14.98 -3.54 15.17
N ARG A 172 -13.91 -3.75 15.94
CA ARG A 172 -13.96 -3.77 17.41
C ARG A 172 -14.31 -2.39 17.96
N VAL A 173 -13.71 -1.33 17.41
CA VAL A 173 -14.04 0.05 17.78
C VAL A 173 -15.50 0.37 17.47
N ALA A 174 -16.00 -0.05 16.29
CA ALA A 174 -17.42 0.12 15.95
C ALA A 174 -18.35 -0.62 16.93
N ALA A 175 -17.99 -1.85 17.32
CA ALA A 175 -18.75 -2.63 18.30
C ALA A 175 -18.74 -1.99 19.70
N LEU A 176 -17.60 -1.45 20.15
CA LEU A 176 -17.49 -0.71 21.42
C LEU A 176 -18.34 0.57 21.41
N ASN A 177 -18.37 1.30 20.29
CA ASN A 177 -19.23 2.47 20.14
C ASN A 177 -20.71 2.06 20.18
N GLN A 178 -21.09 1.01 19.47
CA GLN A 178 -22.46 0.45 19.53
C GLN A 178 -22.85 0.04 20.96
N LEU A 179 -21.93 -0.57 21.70
CA LEU A 179 -22.12 -0.93 23.10
C LEU A 179 -22.39 0.30 23.97
N LYS A 180 -21.58 1.35 23.80
CA LYS A 180 -21.74 2.62 24.52
C LYS A 180 -23.10 3.27 24.24
N ASP A 181 -23.50 3.31 22.97
CA ASP A 181 -24.75 3.93 22.54
C ASP A 181 -25.96 3.16 23.10
N LEU A 182 -25.90 1.83 23.11
CA LEU A 182 -26.95 1.01 23.70
C LEU A 182 -27.03 1.15 25.22
N ILE A 183 -25.90 1.24 25.93
CA ILE A 183 -25.88 1.52 27.38
C ILE A 183 -26.52 2.88 27.69
N THR A 184 -26.35 3.86 26.80
CA THR A 184 -26.90 5.21 26.98
C THR A 184 -28.44 5.21 26.96
N THR A 185 -29.07 4.27 26.26
CA THR A 185 -30.53 4.16 26.12
C THR A 185 -31.12 2.93 26.82
N ALA A 186 -30.30 2.19 27.59
CA ALA A 186 -30.72 1.01 28.33
C ALA A 186 -31.66 1.37 29.49
N PRO A 187 -32.52 0.42 29.94
CA PRO A 187 -33.28 0.57 31.18
C PRO A 187 -32.41 0.98 32.37
N ASP A 188 -32.96 1.79 33.28
CA ASP A 188 -32.19 2.54 34.28
C ASP A 188 -31.33 1.65 35.20
N ASP A 189 -31.81 0.47 35.59
CA ASP A 189 -31.04 -0.47 36.43
C ASP A 189 -29.75 -0.93 35.73
N LEU A 190 -29.83 -1.24 34.43
CA LEU A 190 -28.67 -1.61 33.62
C LEU A 190 -27.77 -0.42 33.37
N ARG A 191 -28.37 0.72 32.99
CA ARG A 191 -27.61 1.93 32.71
C ARG A 191 -26.80 2.37 33.92
N THR A 192 -27.38 2.33 35.11
CA THR A 192 -26.73 2.70 36.38
C THR A 192 -25.56 1.78 36.69
N THR A 193 -25.71 0.49 36.43
CA THR A 193 -24.68 -0.54 36.68
C THR A 193 -23.52 -0.48 35.68
N LEU A 194 -23.78 -0.07 34.44
CA LEU A 194 -22.82 -0.16 33.33
C LEU A 194 -22.15 1.18 32.97
N ARG A 195 -22.77 2.32 33.29
CA ARG A 195 -22.20 3.65 33.01
C ARG A 195 -20.87 3.87 33.73
N ASN A 196 -20.06 4.79 33.18
CA ASN A 196 -18.79 5.24 33.76
C ASN A 196 -17.72 4.15 33.95
N ARG A 197 -17.90 2.97 33.34
CA ARG A 197 -16.94 1.86 33.39
C ARG A 197 -16.18 1.76 32.06
N PRO A 198 -14.94 1.23 32.06
CA PRO A 198 -14.21 0.97 30.83
C PRO A 198 -15.01 0.04 29.90
N LEU A 199 -15.25 0.48 28.65
CA LEU A 199 -16.08 -0.26 27.70
C LEU A 199 -15.57 -1.67 27.41
N THR A 200 -14.25 -1.89 27.47
CA THR A 200 -13.65 -3.21 27.32
C THR A 200 -14.04 -4.16 28.45
N THR A 201 -14.04 -3.68 29.70
CA THR A 201 -14.49 -4.43 30.87
C THR A 201 -15.99 -4.70 30.80
N VAL A 202 -16.78 -3.70 30.40
CA VAL A 202 -18.23 -3.87 30.23
C VAL A 202 -18.52 -4.91 29.14
N ALA A 203 -17.83 -4.86 28.00
CA ALA A 203 -17.99 -5.82 26.92
C ALA A 203 -17.74 -7.27 27.38
N GLN A 204 -16.72 -7.49 28.21
CA GLN A 204 -16.42 -8.80 28.79
C GLN A 204 -17.50 -9.29 29.76
N GLU A 205 -18.05 -8.40 30.58
CA GLU A 205 -19.14 -8.73 31.50
C GLU A 205 -20.42 -9.09 30.73
N VAL A 206 -20.88 -8.19 29.84
CA VAL A 206 -22.16 -8.38 29.15
C VAL A 206 -22.12 -9.57 28.19
N ALA A 207 -20.94 -9.93 27.66
CA ALA A 207 -20.76 -11.15 26.85
C ALA A 207 -21.20 -12.44 27.59
N ARG A 208 -21.22 -12.41 28.93
CA ARG A 208 -21.60 -13.54 29.79
C ARG A 208 -23.03 -13.47 30.30
N TYR A 209 -23.81 -12.46 29.93
CA TYR A 209 -25.21 -12.37 30.36
C TYR A 209 -25.99 -13.62 29.95
N ARG A 210 -26.88 -14.06 30.85
CA ARG A 210 -27.75 -15.21 30.60
C ARG A 210 -28.83 -14.80 29.60
N ARG A 211 -29.13 -15.69 28.66
CA ARG A 211 -30.25 -15.53 27.74
C ARG A 211 -31.52 -16.00 28.44
N ASP A 212 -32.58 -15.23 28.27
CA ASP A 212 -33.93 -15.61 28.70
C ASP A 212 -34.89 -15.44 27.50
N PRO A 213 -35.02 -16.47 26.65
CA PRO A 213 -35.87 -16.41 25.46
C PRO A 213 -37.36 -16.22 25.80
N ALA A 214 -37.81 -16.74 26.95
CA ALA A 214 -39.22 -16.67 27.35
C ALA A 214 -39.67 -15.23 27.65
N ARG A 215 -38.74 -14.36 28.03
CA ARG A 215 -39.00 -12.96 28.41
C ARG A 215 -38.48 -11.96 27.39
N LEU A 216 -38.23 -12.38 26.14
CA LEU A 216 -37.62 -11.52 25.12
C LEU A 216 -38.47 -10.26 24.80
N ALA A 217 -39.79 -10.32 24.98
CA ALA A 217 -40.68 -9.17 24.80
C ALA A 217 -40.46 -8.07 25.87
N GLU A 218 -39.78 -8.37 26.97
CA GLU A 218 -39.46 -7.39 27.99
C GLU A 218 -38.20 -6.58 27.60
N PRO A 219 -38.27 -5.23 27.55
CA PRO A 219 -37.16 -4.39 27.13
C PRO A 219 -35.85 -4.68 27.89
N MET A 220 -35.93 -4.94 29.20
CA MET A 220 -34.79 -5.34 30.02
C MET A 220 -34.05 -6.57 29.47
N GLN A 221 -34.79 -7.63 29.13
CA GLN A 221 -34.19 -8.87 28.65
C GLN A 221 -33.73 -8.75 27.20
N ALA A 222 -34.48 -8.03 26.36
CA ALA A 222 -34.05 -7.68 25.00
C ALA A 222 -32.73 -6.87 25.00
N THR A 223 -32.60 -5.87 25.89
CA THR A 223 -31.36 -5.09 26.05
C THR A 223 -30.20 -5.99 26.50
N LYS A 224 -30.40 -6.85 27.51
CA LYS A 224 -29.37 -7.82 27.94
C LYS A 224 -28.92 -8.73 26.79
N TRP A 225 -29.87 -9.21 25.99
CA TRP A 225 -29.58 -10.03 24.82
C TRP A 225 -28.72 -9.28 23.79
N ALA A 226 -29.09 -8.05 23.46
CA ALA A 226 -28.37 -7.21 22.52
C ALA A 226 -26.95 -6.85 23.03
N LEU A 227 -26.83 -6.42 24.28
CA LEU A 227 -25.55 -6.14 24.94
C LEU A 227 -24.64 -7.37 24.90
N ARG A 228 -25.18 -8.55 25.19
CA ARG A 228 -24.45 -9.82 25.12
C ARG A 228 -23.94 -10.12 23.72
N SER A 229 -24.77 -9.92 22.70
CA SER A 229 -24.36 -10.13 21.30
C SER A 229 -23.21 -9.21 20.91
N ILE A 230 -23.24 -7.94 21.33
CA ILE A 230 -22.18 -6.97 21.06
C ILE A 230 -20.91 -7.31 21.86
N GLY A 231 -21.05 -7.67 23.14
CA GLY A 231 -19.93 -8.09 23.98
C GLY A 231 -19.19 -9.31 23.41
N GLN A 232 -19.91 -10.32 22.94
CA GLN A 232 -19.31 -11.46 22.25
C GLN A 232 -18.57 -11.07 20.97
N ARG A 233 -19.13 -10.15 20.17
CA ARG A 233 -18.45 -9.62 18.98
C ARG A 233 -17.15 -8.91 19.35
N VAL A 234 -17.14 -8.11 20.41
CA VAL A 234 -15.92 -7.46 20.92
C VAL A 234 -14.89 -8.50 21.37
N ALA A 235 -15.32 -9.57 22.06
CA ALA A 235 -14.43 -10.65 22.50
C ALA A 235 -13.78 -11.37 21.31
N ALA A 236 -14.58 -11.83 20.34
CA ALA A 236 -14.08 -12.52 19.14
C ALA A 236 -13.10 -11.64 18.33
N LEU A 237 -13.43 -10.36 18.13
CA LEU A 237 -12.54 -9.42 17.44
C LEU A 237 -11.26 -9.13 18.23
N THR A 238 -11.30 -9.17 19.56
CA THR A 238 -10.09 -9.01 20.38
C THR A 238 -9.17 -10.20 20.21
N GLU A 239 -9.71 -11.42 20.26
CA GLU A 239 -8.95 -12.65 19.99
C GLU A 239 -8.32 -12.64 18.59
N GLU A 240 -9.08 -12.28 17.55
CA GLU A 240 -8.57 -12.15 16.19
C GLU A 240 -7.41 -11.13 16.10
N ILE A 241 -7.56 -9.95 16.74
CA ILE A 241 -6.51 -8.93 16.79
C ILE A 241 -5.26 -9.47 17.49
N ASP A 242 -5.41 -10.19 18.60
CA ASP A 242 -4.27 -10.70 19.38
C ASP A 242 -3.51 -11.77 18.60
N VAL A 243 -4.23 -12.71 17.97
CA VAL A 243 -3.65 -13.74 17.09
C VAL A 243 -2.87 -13.10 15.93
N LEU A 244 -3.47 -12.14 15.22
CA LEU A 244 -2.81 -11.47 14.11
C LEU A 244 -1.63 -10.60 14.57
N SER A 245 -1.74 -9.96 15.73
CA SER A 245 -0.65 -9.15 16.31
C SER A 245 0.55 -10.02 16.72
N ALA A 246 0.30 -11.21 17.28
CA ALA A 246 1.34 -12.18 17.61
C ALA A 246 2.04 -12.71 16.36
N ALA A 247 1.26 -13.08 15.33
CA ALA A 247 1.80 -13.53 14.04
C ALA A 247 2.67 -12.45 13.37
N LEU A 248 2.17 -11.20 13.32
CA LEU A 248 2.92 -10.06 12.79
C LEU A 248 4.21 -9.82 13.59
N THR A 249 4.15 -9.86 14.92
CA THR A 249 5.33 -9.64 15.75
C THR A 249 6.39 -10.71 15.53
N ARG A 250 5.99 -11.98 15.42
CA ARG A 250 6.91 -13.07 15.09
C ARG A 250 7.56 -12.87 13.72
N LEU A 251 6.76 -12.57 12.70
CA LEU A 251 7.25 -12.36 11.34
C LEU A 251 8.23 -11.18 11.25
N MET A 252 7.88 -10.06 11.88
CA MET A 252 8.66 -8.83 11.87
C MET A 252 9.97 -8.94 12.64
N ARG A 253 10.05 -9.76 13.70
CA ARG A 253 11.32 -10.01 14.41
C ARG A 253 12.37 -10.65 13.51
N THR A 254 11.95 -11.51 12.59
CA THR A 254 12.85 -12.15 11.63
C THR A 254 13.08 -11.27 10.42
N ALA A 255 12.02 -10.67 9.87
CA ALA A 255 12.08 -9.95 8.61
C ALA A 255 12.63 -8.52 8.72
N ALA A 256 12.49 -7.87 9.88
CA ALA A 256 12.86 -6.47 10.05
C ALA A 256 13.41 -6.12 11.46
N PRO A 257 14.42 -6.86 11.97
CA PRO A 257 14.95 -6.65 13.32
C PRO A 257 15.54 -5.25 13.52
N ALA A 258 16.27 -4.69 12.54
CA ALA A 258 16.87 -3.36 12.67
C ALA A 258 15.79 -2.27 12.71
N THR A 259 14.76 -2.39 11.89
CA THR A 259 13.62 -1.46 11.87
C THR A 259 12.85 -1.52 13.19
N MET A 260 12.63 -2.71 13.73
CA MET A 260 11.95 -2.92 15.02
C MET A 260 12.76 -2.41 16.22
N ALA A 261 14.09 -2.36 16.12
CA ALA A 261 14.96 -1.84 17.18
C ALA A 261 14.92 -0.30 17.30
N LEU A 262 14.37 0.40 16.30
CA LEU A 262 14.29 1.85 16.33
C LEU A 262 13.34 2.34 17.44
N LEU A 263 13.80 3.32 18.22
CA LEU A 263 13.02 3.88 19.32
C LEU A 263 11.66 4.41 18.84
N GLY A 264 10.59 3.99 19.52
CA GLY A 264 9.21 4.39 19.24
C GLY A 264 8.57 3.71 18.03
N VAL A 265 9.28 2.79 17.37
CA VAL A 265 8.73 1.97 16.30
C VAL A 265 8.11 0.71 16.91
N SER A 266 6.80 0.55 16.72
CA SER A 266 6.06 -0.67 17.08
C SER A 266 6.03 -1.63 15.89
N THR A 267 5.60 -2.87 16.11
CA THR A 267 5.33 -3.85 15.04
C THR A 267 4.47 -3.26 13.93
N GLU A 268 3.43 -2.49 14.31
CA GLU A 268 2.51 -1.87 13.36
C GLU A 268 3.16 -0.73 12.58
N HIS A 269 3.97 0.10 13.25
CA HIS A 269 4.71 1.17 12.59
C HIS A 269 5.72 0.61 11.58
N ALA A 270 6.52 -0.36 12.01
CA ALA A 270 7.49 -1.04 11.15
C ALA A 270 6.78 -1.70 9.96
N GLY A 271 5.72 -2.46 10.22
CA GLY A 271 4.95 -3.13 9.17
C GLY A 271 4.33 -2.17 8.16
N GLN A 272 3.81 -1.00 8.58
CA GLN A 272 3.35 0.02 7.63
C GLN A 272 4.47 0.56 6.76
N LEU A 273 5.61 0.89 7.37
CA LEU A 273 6.73 1.49 6.66
C LEU A 273 7.36 0.49 5.68
N LEU A 274 7.45 -0.79 6.03
CA LEU A 274 7.85 -1.86 5.11
C LEU A 274 6.88 -2.03 3.95
N VAL A 275 5.57 -2.07 4.21
CA VAL A 275 4.55 -2.17 3.14
C VAL A 275 4.62 -0.97 2.20
N THR A 276 4.87 0.23 2.75
CA THR A 276 5.09 1.46 1.97
C THR A 276 6.34 1.31 1.11
N ALA A 277 7.43 0.85 1.72
CA ALA A 277 8.71 0.63 1.07
C ALA A 277 8.68 -0.48 0.03
N GLY A 278 7.84 -1.52 0.16
CA GLY A 278 7.76 -2.69 -0.72
C GLY A 278 8.90 -3.71 -0.52
N GLY A 279 8.72 -4.95 -1.00
CA GLY A 279 9.71 -6.04 -0.88
C GLY A 279 11.03 -5.80 -1.62
N ASN A 280 11.00 -4.91 -2.61
CA ASN A 280 12.13 -4.43 -3.39
C ASN A 280 12.36 -2.92 -3.12
N PRO A 281 12.83 -2.53 -1.92
CA PRO A 281 12.96 -1.12 -1.53
C PRO A 281 13.96 -0.34 -2.40
N GLN A 282 14.87 -1.03 -3.10
CA GLN A 282 15.85 -0.46 -4.02
C GLN A 282 15.18 0.36 -5.15
N ARG A 283 13.92 0.06 -5.51
CA ARG A 283 13.17 0.83 -6.53
C ARG A 283 12.99 2.30 -6.17
N LEU A 284 13.07 2.66 -4.89
CA LEU A 284 12.87 4.03 -4.42
C LEU A 284 14.07 4.92 -4.76
N GLY A 285 15.26 4.34 -4.94
CA GLY A 285 16.49 5.04 -5.35
C GLY A 285 17.12 5.97 -4.29
N SER A 286 16.37 6.47 -3.31
CA SER A 286 16.92 7.34 -2.25
C SER A 286 16.05 7.44 -0.99
N GLU A 287 16.66 7.86 0.12
CA GLU A 287 15.93 8.27 1.34
C GLU A 287 14.93 9.40 1.07
N ALA A 288 15.22 10.27 0.10
CA ALA A 288 14.39 11.42 -0.22
C ALA A 288 13.09 10.99 -0.90
N ALA A 289 13.18 10.04 -1.83
CA ALA A 289 12.02 9.42 -2.45
C ALA A 289 11.16 8.68 -1.43
N PHE A 290 11.76 7.94 -0.48
CA PHE A 290 11.00 7.29 0.57
C PHE A 290 10.24 8.27 1.47
N ALA A 291 10.88 9.37 1.88
CA ALA A 291 10.21 10.40 2.66
C ALA A 291 9.10 11.13 1.87
N ALA A 292 9.27 11.33 0.56
CA ALA A 292 8.22 11.87 -0.30
C ALA A 292 7.02 10.91 -0.36
N LEU A 293 7.30 9.60 -0.55
CA LEU A 293 6.28 8.55 -0.53
C LEU A 293 5.54 8.50 0.81
N CYS A 294 6.23 8.66 1.93
CA CYS A 294 5.61 8.71 3.27
C CYS A 294 4.93 10.06 3.59
N GLY A 295 4.88 11.01 2.65
CA GLY A 295 4.30 12.35 2.88
C GLY A 295 5.06 13.22 3.88
N ALA A 296 6.32 12.88 4.17
CA ALA A 296 7.21 13.56 5.12
C ALA A 296 8.17 14.56 4.44
N CYS A 297 8.14 14.68 3.12
CA CYS A 297 8.87 15.71 2.40
C CYS A 297 8.19 17.08 2.59
N PRO A 298 8.91 18.11 3.09
CA PRO A 298 8.35 19.44 3.24
C PRO A 298 8.19 20.09 1.86
N ILE A 299 6.96 20.48 1.49
CA ILE A 299 6.72 21.23 0.25
C ILE A 299 6.71 22.73 0.58
N PRO A 300 7.50 23.57 -0.11
CA PRO A 300 7.39 25.02 0.02
C PRO A 300 5.95 25.48 -0.25
N ALA A 301 5.41 26.28 0.66
CA ALA A 301 4.07 26.84 0.62
C ALA A 301 4.15 28.35 0.85
N SER A 302 5.05 28.99 0.10
CA SER A 302 5.38 30.40 0.27
C SER A 302 5.41 31.13 -1.07
N SER A 303 4.68 32.25 -1.11
CA SER A 303 4.81 33.31 -2.12
C SER A 303 5.22 34.59 -1.38
N GLY A 304 6.52 34.80 -1.18
CA GLY A 304 7.07 35.97 -0.47
C GLY A 304 8.04 35.64 0.68
N MET A 305 8.30 36.60 1.58
CA MET A 305 9.33 36.57 2.65
C MET A 305 9.08 35.57 3.81
N THR A 306 8.06 34.73 3.75
CA THR A 306 7.79 33.73 4.81
C THR A 306 8.11 32.32 4.33
N SER A 307 9.05 31.62 4.96
CA SER A 307 9.36 30.22 4.63
C SER A 307 8.39 29.26 5.33
N ARG A 308 7.21 29.04 4.73
CA ARG A 308 6.24 28.06 5.24
C ARG A 308 6.29 26.79 4.41
N HIS A 309 6.20 25.65 5.07
CA HIS A 309 6.16 24.34 4.42
C HIS A 309 4.85 23.60 4.73
N ARG A 310 4.23 23.04 3.70
CA ARG A 310 3.01 22.21 3.80
C ARG A 310 3.32 20.72 3.70
N LEU A 311 2.37 19.91 4.17
CA LEU A 311 2.38 18.46 4.00
C LEU A 311 2.18 18.09 2.53
N HIS A 312 2.77 16.97 2.10
CA HIS A 312 2.55 16.41 0.77
C HIS A 312 1.24 15.59 0.73
N PRO A 313 0.17 16.05 0.06
CA PRO A 313 -1.14 15.39 0.12
C PRO A 313 -1.22 14.08 -0.67
N GLY A 314 -0.25 13.82 -1.55
CA GLY A 314 -0.18 12.60 -2.39
C GLY A 314 0.65 11.46 -1.81
N GLY A 315 1.19 11.59 -0.59
CA GLY A 315 1.94 10.50 0.07
C GLY A 315 1.02 9.48 0.75
N ASP A 316 1.59 8.33 1.12
CA ASP A 316 0.96 7.31 1.95
C ASP A 316 0.61 7.91 3.33
N ARG A 317 -0.70 8.04 3.58
CA ARG A 317 -1.24 8.67 4.77
C ARG A 317 -1.02 7.82 6.03
N ASP A 318 -1.04 6.50 5.88
CA ASP A 318 -0.83 5.58 7.00
C ASP A 318 0.64 5.53 7.39
N ALA A 319 1.55 5.61 6.41
CA ALA A 319 2.97 5.82 6.66
C ALA A 319 3.22 7.14 7.39
N ASN A 320 2.62 8.24 6.92
CA ASN A 320 2.73 9.55 7.57
C ASN A 320 2.17 9.56 9.00
N SER A 321 1.09 8.81 9.24
CA SER A 321 0.51 8.60 10.57
C SER A 321 1.47 7.82 11.48
N SER A 322 2.10 6.77 10.95
CA SER A 322 3.12 6.00 11.67
C SER A 322 4.32 6.89 12.07
N LEU A 323 4.85 7.69 11.13
CA LEU A 323 5.90 8.66 11.42
C LEU A 323 5.49 9.69 12.48
N HIS A 324 4.21 10.11 12.48
CA HIS A 324 3.68 11.01 13.51
C HIS A 324 3.71 10.38 14.89
N MET A 325 3.19 9.16 15.02
CA MET A 325 3.13 8.46 16.29
C MET A 325 4.54 8.17 16.84
N ILE A 326 5.47 7.76 15.97
CA ILE A 326 6.88 7.59 16.36
C ILE A 326 7.46 8.91 16.88
N ALA A 327 7.20 10.03 16.20
CA ALA A 327 7.68 11.34 16.63
C ALA A 327 7.14 11.72 18.02
N LEU A 328 5.85 11.52 18.29
CA LEU A 328 5.26 11.81 19.59
C LEU A 328 5.88 10.96 20.72
N VAL A 329 6.12 9.67 20.46
CA VAL A 329 6.79 8.78 21.43
C VAL A 329 8.22 9.27 21.69
N ARG A 330 8.98 9.60 20.65
CA ARG A 330 10.35 10.10 20.80
C ARG A 330 10.42 11.45 21.51
N MET A 331 9.48 12.35 21.26
CA MET A 331 9.40 13.62 22.01
C MET A 331 9.22 13.42 23.51
N ARG A 332 8.62 12.30 23.93
CA ARG A 332 8.44 11.98 25.35
C ARG A 332 9.63 11.22 25.94
N TRP A 333 10.20 10.27 25.19
CA TRP A 333 11.12 9.28 25.77
C TRP A 333 12.55 9.33 25.22
N CYS A 334 12.83 10.03 24.13
CA CYS A 334 14.18 10.12 23.54
C CYS A 334 14.89 11.40 24.01
N PRO A 335 16.01 11.30 24.76
CA PRO A 335 16.77 12.47 25.20
C PRO A 335 17.18 13.40 24.05
N ASP A 336 17.75 12.84 22.97
CA ASP A 336 18.20 13.63 21.82
C ASP A 336 17.04 14.34 21.10
N THR A 337 15.89 13.67 20.98
CA THR A 337 14.69 14.28 20.39
C THR A 337 14.17 15.41 21.28
N ARG A 338 14.21 15.25 22.60
CA ARG A 338 13.81 16.31 23.55
C ARG A 338 14.73 17.52 23.45
N ALA A 339 16.04 17.29 23.42
CA ALA A 339 17.03 18.36 23.21
C ALA A 339 16.83 19.07 21.86
N TYR A 340 16.56 18.31 20.79
CA TYR A 340 16.23 18.87 19.47
C TYR A 340 14.96 19.72 19.52
N VAL A 341 13.89 19.24 20.17
CA VAL A 341 12.62 19.97 20.30
C VAL A 341 12.83 21.26 21.07
N GLU A 342 13.54 21.22 22.19
CA GLU A 342 13.83 22.40 23.00
C GLU A 342 14.62 23.44 22.19
N ARG A 343 15.69 23.02 21.52
CA ARG A 343 16.50 23.90 20.66
C ARG A 343 15.65 24.55 19.55
N ARG A 344 14.86 23.76 18.81
CA ARG A 344 14.01 24.31 17.74
C ARG A 344 12.90 25.22 18.25
N THR A 345 12.41 24.97 19.47
CA THR A 345 11.43 25.86 20.12
C THR A 345 12.06 27.21 20.45
N LYS A 346 13.31 27.22 20.95
CA LYS A 346 14.09 28.45 21.18
C LYS A 346 14.38 29.22 19.89
N GLU A 347 14.51 28.53 18.76
CA GLU A 347 14.64 29.12 17.42
C GLU A 347 13.31 29.65 16.84
N GLY A 348 12.20 29.58 17.58
CA GLY A 348 10.91 30.13 17.19
C GLY A 348 10.02 29.22 16.33
N LEU A 349 10.38 27.95 16.13
CA LEU A 349 9.55 27.01 15.37
C LEU A 349 8.33 26.57 16.19
N SER A 350 7.18 26.49 15.54
CA SER A 350 5.97 25.91 16.13
C SER A 350 6.12 24.39 16.34
N LYS A 351 5.37 23.84 17.30
CA LYS A 351 5.31 22.38 17.53
C LYS A 351 5.01 21.59 16.25
N ARG A 352 4.17 22.13 15.36
CA ARG A 352 3.83 21.50 14.07
C ARG A 352 5.02 21.46 13.13
N GLU A 353 5.83 22.51 13.07
CA GLU A 353 7.06 22.56 12.26
C GLU A 353 8.11 21.59 12.78
N ILE A 354 8.31 21.57 14.10
CA ILE A 354 9.24 20.63 14.76
C ILE A 354 8.85 19.19 14.44
N ILE A 355 7.57 18.83 14.56
CA ILE A 355 7.07 17.49 14.21
C ILE A 355 7.33 17.15 12.74
N ARG A 356 7.20 18.10 11.80
CA ARG A 356 7.53 17.84 10.39
C ARG A 356 9.02 17.52 10.21
N CYS A 357 9.91 18.27 10.86
CA CYS A 357 11.34 17.96 10.85
C CYS A 357 11.64 16.57 11.42
N LEU A 358 10.99 16.23 12.54
CA LEU A 358 11.15 14.90 13.17
C LEU A 358 10.66 13.79 12.24
N LYS A 359 9.51 13.95 11.58
CA LYS A 359 9.01 12.97 10.60
C LYS A 359 10.01 12.74 9.47
N ARG A 360 10.64 13.79 8.94
CA ARG A 360 11.69 13.65 7.91
C ARG A 360 12.90 12.89 8.44
N TYR A 361 13.36 13.20 9.65
CA TYR A 361 14.48 12.49 10.28
C TYR A 361 14.16 11.01 10.52
N ILE A 362 12.96 10.71 11.02
CA ILE A 362 12.49 9.34 11.27
C ILE A 362 12.36 8.58 9.95
N ALA A 363 11.82 9.21 8.89
CA ALA A 363 11.71 8.58 7.57
C ALA A 363 13.08 8.19 7.02
N ARG A 364 14.08 9.07 7.15
CA ARG A 364 15.47 8.75 6.78
C ARG A 364 16.04 7.57 7.59
N GLN A 365 15.91 7.62 8.92
CA GLN A 365 16.44 6.55 9.77
C GLN A 365 15.77 5.21 9.46
N THR A 366 14.45 5.22 9.26
CA THR A 366 13.69 4.01 8.93
C THR A 366 14.04 3.50 7.54
N TYR A 367 14.29 4.37 6.55
CA TYR A 367 14.74 3.95 5.23
C TYR A 367 16.03 3.12 5.31
N HIS A 368 17.03 3.59 6.05
CA HIS A 368 18.29 2.85 6.21
C HIS A 368 18.08 1.51 6.93
N ALA A 369 17.26 1.48 7.99
CA ALA A 369 16.95 0.24 8.69
C ALA A 369 16.21 -0.78 7.78
N ILE A 370 15.25 -0.30 6.97
CA ILE A 370 14.53 -1.14 6.00
C ILE A 370 15.48 -1.69 4.93
N MET A 371 16.38 -0.85 4.41
CA MET A 371 17.37 -1.27 3.41
C MET A 371 18.33 -2.31 3.98
N GLN A 372 18.73 -2.18 5.24
CA GLN A 372 19.54 -3.18 5.95
C GLN A 372 18.78 -4.51 6.09
N ASP A 373 17.57 -4.45 6.63
CA ASP A 373 16.74 -5.64 6.89
C ASP A 373 16.41 -6.41 5.61
N LEU A 374 15.89 -5.70 4.59
CA LEU A 374 15.50 -6.34 3.32
C LEU A 374 16.70 -6.66 2.43
N GLY A 375 17.84 -5.98 2.61
CA GLY A 375 19.09 -6.34 1.96
C GLY A 375 19.61 -7.71 2.40
N HIS A 376 19.51 -8.03 3.69
CA HIS A 376 19.91 -9.34 4.22
C HIS A 376 18.99 -10.48 3.77
N LEU A 377 17.69 -10.23 3.63
CA LEU A 377 16.73 -11.25 3.17
C LEU A 377 16.89 -11.62 1.69
N ASN A 378 17.37 -10.68 0.87
CA ASN A 378 17.58 -10.87 -0.55
C ASN A 378 19.00 -11.34 -0.90
N ALA A 379 19.89 -11.46 0.08
CA ALA A 379 21.23 -12.01 -0.14
C ALA A 379 21.15 -13.54 -0.31
N PRO A 380 21.86 -14.13 -1.27
CA PRO A 380 21.99 -15.59 -1.33
C PRO A 380 22.59 -16.10 -0.01
N PRO A 381 22.16 -17.28 0.48
CA PRO A 381 22.70 -17.82 1.72
C PRO A 381 24.24 -17.95 1.59
N PRO A 382 25.01 -17.67 2.65
CA PRO A 382 26.45 -17.83 2.61
C PRO A 382 26.77 -19.26 2.19
N SER A 383 27.62 -19.41 1.17
CA SER A 383 28.13 -20.72 0.75
C SER A 383 28.69 -21.42 1.99
N ARG A 384 28.11 -22.57 2.35
CA ARG A 384 28.67 -23.40 3.42
C ARG A 384 30.10 -23.72 3.03
N SER A 385 31.07 -23.13 3.72
CA SER A 385 32.46 -23.56 3.62
C SER A 385 32.49 -24.99 4.15
N THR A 386 32.70 -25.93 3.23
CA THR A 386 33.03 -27.30 3.59
C THR A 386 34.27 -27.23 4.47
N PRO A 387 34.23 -27.64 5.75
CA PRO A 387 35.45 -27.71 6.53
C PRO A 387 36.38 -28.69 5.82
N LEU A 388 37.56 -28.22 5.43
CA LEU A 388 38.67 -29.07 5.04
C LEU A 388 38.85 -30.07 6.19
N ARG A 389 38.59 -31.35 5.91
CA ARG A 389 38.91 -32.42 6.87
C ARG A 389 40.43 -32.46 7.04
N PRO A 390 40.93 -32.62 8.28
CA PRO A 390 42.35 -32.74 8.57
C PRO A 390 42.97 -33.99 7.94
#